data_AF-A0A6J3JCB5-F1
#
_entry.id   AF-A0A6J3JCB5-F1
#
_cell.length_a   1.000
_cell.length_b   1.000
_cell.length_c   1.000
_cell.angle_alpha   90.00
_cell.angle_beta   90.00
_cell.angle_gamma   90.00
#
_symmetry.space_group_name_H-M   'P 1'
#
loop_
_entity.id
_entity.type
_entity.pdbx_description
1 polymer ?
#
loop_
_entity_poly.entity_id
_entity_poly.type
_entity_poly.pdbx_seq_one_letter_code
_entity_poly.pdbx_strand_id
1 'polypeptide(L)'
;MTVRELENFFNLKAFTQVFTFGPTFRAENSQSRRHLAEFYMIEAEISFVDSLQDLMQVMEKLFKATTMMVLSNCPEDVNLCYKFIAPGQKDRLELMLKNNFLIISYTEAVEILKRASQNFTFTPEWGIDLQTEHEKYLVKHCGNIPVFVINYPLALKPFYMRDNEDGPQHTVAAVDLLVPGIGELFGGGLREERYHFLEERLARSRLTEVYQWYLDLRRFGSVPHGGFGMGFERYLQCILGVDNIKDVIPFPRFPHSCLL
;
A
#
# COMPACT_ATOMS: atom_id res chain seq x y z
N MET A 1 7.97 -3.98 8.31
CA MET A 1 7.05 -5.10 8.55
C MET A 1 6.39 -4.89 9.89
N THR A 2 5.06 -4.96 9.95
CA THR A 2 4.32 -4.89 11.21
C THR A 2 4.40 -6.24 11.93
N VAL A 3 4.15 -6.28 13.24
CA VAL A 3 4.07 -7.55 14.00
C VAL A 3 2.92 -8.42 13.48
N ARG A 4 1.85 -7.80 12.97
CA ARG A 4 0.67 -8.49 12.45
C ARG A 4 0.90 -9.07 11.05
N GLU A 5 1.68 -8.40 10.20
CA GLU A 5 2.18 -9.00 8.96
C GLU A 5 2.95 -10.29 9.27
N LEU A 6 3.82 -10.29 10.30
CA LEU A 6 4.55 -11.47 10.76
C LEU A 6 3.64 -12.61 11.25
N GLU A 7 2.55 -12.29 11.96
CA GLU A 7 1.52 -13.27 12.36
C GLU A 7 0.81 -13.89 11.15
N ASN A 8 0.47 -13.09 10.14
CA ASN A 8 -0.12 -13.58 8.90
C ASN A 8 0.81 -14.57 8.18
N PHE A 9 2.12 -14.30 8.13
CA PHE A 9 3.08 -15.23 7.55
C PHE A 9 3.11 -16.60 8.25
N PHE A 10 2.98 -16.62 9.58
CA PHE A 10 2.89 -17.88 10.32
C PHE A 10 1.58 -18.60 10.02
N ASN A 11 0.45 -17.89 10.06
CA ASN A 11 -0.86 -18.47 9.82
C ASN A 11 -1.02 -18.97 8.37
N LEU A 12 -0.33 -18.35 7.41
CA LEU A 12 -0.37 -18.75 6.00
C LEU A 12 0.14 -20.19 5.77
N LYS A 13 0.97 -20.72 6.69
CA LYS A 13 1.38 -22.13 6.66
C LYS A 13 0.28 -23.11 7.02
N ALA A 14 -0.77 -22.65 7.69
CA ALA A 14 -1.93 -23.45 8.08
C ALA A 14 -3.18 -23.14 7.23
N PHE A 15 -3.33 -21.91 6.75
CA PHE A 15 -4.48 -21.44 5.99
C PHE A 15 -4.04 -20.77 4.70
N THR A 16 -4.73 -21.05 3.58
CA THR A 16 -4.33 -20.53 2.27
C THR A 16 -4.57 -19.03 2.08
N GLN A 17 -5.47 -18.45 2.89
CA GLN A 17 -5.86 -17.04 2.84
C GLN A 17 -6.09 -16.56 4.27
N VAL A 18 -5.39 -15.50 4.66
CA VAL A 18 -5.51 -14.91 6.00
C VAL A 18 -5.52 -13.40 5.90
N PHE A 19 -6.17 -12.75 6.87
CA PHE A 19 -6.06 -11.31 7.02
C PHE A 19 -6.05 -10.92 8.50
N THR A 20 -5.37 -9.81 8.78
CA THR A 20 -5.44 -9.09 10.05
C THR A 20 -6.23 -7.81 9.84
N PHE A 21 -6.96 -7.41 10.88
CA PHE A 21 -7.48 -6.05 11.01
C PHE A 21 -7.18 -5.61 12.43
N GLY A 22 -6.27 -4.66 12.60
CA GLY A 22 -5.93 -4.19 13.93
C GLY A 22 -5.00 -2.98 13.96
N PRO A 23 -4.76 -2.45 15.16
CA PRO A 23 -3.89 -1.29 15.34
C PRO A 23 -2.44 -1.62 14.98
N THR A 24 -1.82 -0.65 14.33
CA THR A 24 -0.41 -0.57 13.97
C THR A 24 0.14 0.76 14.45
N PHE A 25 1.41 0.77 14.84
CA PHE A 25 2.06 1.94 15.43
C PHE A 25 3.26 2.37 14.60
N ARG A 26 3.44 3.69 14.46
CA ARG A 26 4.64 4.32 13.90
C ARG A 26 5.19 5.32 14.89
N ALA A 27 6.49 5.21 15.17
CA ALA A 27 7.20 6.08 16.10
C ALA A 27 7.92 7.26 15.39
N GLU A 28 7.58 7.52 14.14
CA GLU A 28 8.15 8.63 13.37
C GLU A 28 7.68 9.98 13.92
N ASN A 29 8.59 10.95 14.05
CA ASN A 29 8.23 12.31 14.47
C ASN A 29 7.64 13.12 13.30
N SER A 30 6.50 12.65 12.77
CA SER A 30 5.81 13.24 11.63
C SER A 30 4.51 13.91 12.06
N GLN A 31 4.43 15.24 11.93
CA GLN A 31 3.21 16.02 12.13
C GLN A 31 2.66 16.51 10.79
N SER A 32 1.84 15.70 10.15
CA SER A 32 1.20 16.06 8.88
C SER A 32 -0.31 15.79 8.92
N ARG A 33 -1.02 16.15 7.85
CA ARG A 33 -2.44 15.81 7.65
C ARG A 33 -2.67 14.36 7.21
N ARG A 34 -1.61 13.57 7.04
CA ARG A 34 -1.66 12.20 6.46
C ARG A 34 -1.03 11.12 7.34
N HIS A 35 -0.49 11.49 8.50
CA HIS A 35 0.23 10.58 9.39
C HIS A 35 -0.42 10.56 10.77
N LEU A 36 -0.49 9.36 11.33
CA LEU A 36 -0.87 9.04 12.70
C LEU A 36 0.23 8.16 13.31
N ALA A 37 0.42 8.28 14.62
CA ALA A 37 1.28 7.38 15.39
C ALA A 37 0.59 6.04 15.69
N GLU A 38 -0.75 6.03 15.75
CA GLU A 38 -1.60 4.85 15.90
C GLU A 38 -2.69 4.90 14.84
N PHE A 39 -2.82 3.83 14.06
CA PHE A 39 -3.78 3.70 12.96
C PHE A 39 -4.12 2.22 12.74
N TYR A 40 -5.19 1.94 12.02
CA TYR A 40 -5.58 0.56 11.73
C TYR A 40 -5.10 0.13 10.36
N MET A 41 -4.56 -1.07 10.29
CA MET A 41 -4.18 -1.73 9.05
C MET A 41 -5.09 -2.94 8.83
N ILE A 42 -5.51 -3.10 7.58
CA ILE A 42 -6.05 -4.35 7.07
C ILE A 42 -4.96 -4.97 6.22
N GLU A 43 -4.42 -6.12 6.63
CA GLU A 43 -3.30 -6.77 5.96
C GLU A 43 -3.73 -8.16 5.56
N ALA A 44 -3.61 -8.50 4.28
CA ALA A 44 -3.97 -9.80 3.76
C ALA A 44 -2.73 -10.52 3.22
N GLU A 45 -2.66 -11.84 3.44
CA GLU A 45 -1.66 -12.73 2.86
C GLU A 45 -2.37 -13.92 2.19
N ILE A 46 -1.89 -14.27 0.99
CA ILE A 46 -2.53 -15.23 0.10
C ILE A 46 -1.47 -16.19 -0.45
N SER A 47 -1.68 -17.49 -0.24
CA SER A 47 -0.84 -18.56 -0.78
C SER A 47 -1.15 -18.83 -2.25
N PHE A 48 -0.18 -19.39 -2.96
CA PHE A 48 -0.28 -19.76 -4.38
C PHE A 48 -0.56 -18.55 -5.29
N VAL A 49 0.08 -17.42 -4.96
CA VAL A 49 0.04 -16.20 -5.76
C VAL A 49 1.40 -16.05 -6.45
N ASP A 50 1.41 -16.33 -7.75
CA ASP A 50 2.63 -16.34 -8.56
C ASP A 50 2.92 -15.00 -9.24
N SER A 51 1.90 -14.13 -9.35
CA SER A 51 1.99 -12.87 -10.09
C SER A 51 1.45 -11.68 -9.30
N LEU A 52 2.02 -10.51 -9.53
CA LEU A 52 1.45 -9.25 -9.04
C LEU A 52 0.05 -8.99 -9.59
N GLN A 53 -0.26 -9.51 -10.78
CA GLN A 53 -1.58 -9.34 -11.41
C GLN A 53 -2.68 -9.94 -10.54
N ASP A 54 -2.47 -11.13 -9.99
CA ASP A 54 -3.44 -11.79 -9.12
C ASP A 54 -3.66 -10.98 -7.83
N LEU A 55 -2.57 -10.47 -7.25
CA LEU A 55 -2.63 -9.65 -6.04
C LEU A 55 -3.37 -8.32 -6.30
N MET A 56 -3.05 -7.63 -7.40
CA MET A 56 -3.71 -6.38 -7.82
C MET A 56 -5.21 -6.58 -8.05
N GLN A 57 -5.62 -7.70 -8.65
CA GLN A 57 -7.04 -8.02 -8.81
C GLN A 57 -7.75 -8.15 -7.46
N VAL A 58 -7.11 -8.74 -6.45
CA VAL A 58 -7.68 -8.83 -5.10
C VAL A 58 -7.79 -7.43 -4.47
N MET A 59 -6.75 -6.61 -4.58
CA MET A 59 -6.74 -5.24 -4.05
C MET A 59 -7.85 -4.38 -4.67
N GLU A 60 -7.99 -4.42 -6.01
CA GLU A 60 -9.03 -3.68 -6.73
C GLU A 60 -10.44 -4.17 -6.38
N LYS A 61 -10.65 -5.50 -6.34
CA LYS A 61 -11.94 -6.09 -5.94
C LYS A 61 -12.30 -5.71 -4.51
N LEU A 62 -11.34 -5.78 -3.58
CA LEU A 62 -11.55 -5.39 -2.19
C LEU A 62 -12.02 -3.94 -2.11
N PHE A 63 -11.26 -3.00 -2.70
CA PHE A 63 -11.61 -1.59 -2.70
C PHE A 63 -13.02 -1.34 -3.29
N LYS A 64 -13.31 -1.89 -4.47
CA LYS A 64 -14.60 -1.67 -5.14
C LYS A 64 -15.75 -2.27 -4.34
N ALA A 65 -15.62 -3.51 -3.87
CA ALA A 65 -16.68 -4.21 -3.15
C ALA A 65 -17.00 -3.53 -1.81
N THR A 66 -15.99 -3.19 -1.01
CA THR A 66 -16.19 -2.53 0.28
C THR A 66 -16.76 -1.12 0.11
N THR A 67 -16.30 -0.38 -0.90
CA THR A 67 -16.82 0.96 -1.20
C THR A 67 -18.29 0.88 -1.62
N MET A 68 -18.64 -0.02 -2.54
CA MET A 68 -20.04 -0.20 -2.96
C MET A 68 -20.93 -0.60 -1.77
N MET A 69 -20.43 -1.44 -0.87
CA MET A 69 -21.15 -1.83 0.35
C MET A 69 -21.38 -0.65 1.30
N VAL A 70 -20.41 0.24 1.47
CA VAL A 70 -20.60 1.48 2.26
C VAL A 70 -21.65 2.38 1.61
N LEU A 71 -21.55 2.59 0.29
CA LEU A 71 -22.49 3.43 -0.45
C LEU A 71 -23.93 2.90 -0.43
N SER A 72 -24.12 1.58 -0.40
CA SER A 72 -25.45 0.96 -0.37
C SER A 72 -26.07 0.93 1.03
N ASN A 73 -25.26 0.73 2.08
CA ASN A 73 -25.77 0.55 3.44
C ASN A 73 -25.80 1.85 4.27
N CYS A 74 -25.01 2.86 3.90
CA CYS A 74 -24.93 4.14 4.62
C CYS A 74 -25.13 5.35 3.70
N PRO A 75 -26.14 5.36 2.80
CA PRO A 75 -26.26 6.42 1.79
C PRO A 75 -26.53 7.80 2.40
N GLU A 76 -27.30 7.90 3.49
CA GLU A 76 -27.59 9.17 4.16
C GLU A 76 -26.31 9.81 4.73
N ASP A 77 -25.53 9.06 5.50
CA ASP A 77 -24.29 9.54 6.13
C ASP A 77 -23.25 9.96 5.10
N VAL A 78 -23.06 9.14 4.06
CA VAL A 78 -22.14 9.46 2.97
C VAL A 78 -22.56 10.72 2.22
N ASN A 79 -23.86 10.89 1.94
CA ASN A 79 -24.37 12.10 1.28
C ASN A 79 -24.18 13.36 2.15
N LEU A 80 -24.28 13.24 3.48
CA LEU A 80 -23.96 14.34 4.40
C LEU A 80 -22.47 14.72 4.30
N CYS A 81 -21.56 13.74 4.31
CA CYS A 81 -20.13 14.00 4.11
C CYS A 81 -19.87 14.71 2.77
N TYR A 82 -20.46 14.24 1.68
CA TYR A 82 -20.29 14.88 0.36
C TYR A 82 -20.86 16.29 0.29
N LYS A 83 -21.97 16.55 0.97
CA LYS A 83 -22.60 17.87 0.98
C LYS A 83 -21.80 18.89 1.78
N PHE A 84 -21.29 18.50 2.95
CA PHE A 84 -20.75 19.45 3.93
C PHE A 84 -19.22 19.43 4.04
N ILE A 85 -18.57 18.31 3.74
CA ILE A 85 -17.12 18.14 3.88
C ILE A 85 -16.44 18.18 2.52
N ALA A 86 -16.92 17.40 1.56
CA ALA A 86 -16.22 17.20 0.29
C ALA A 86 -17.14 17.30 -0.95
N PRO A 87 -17.59 18.51 -1.31
CA PRO A 87 -18.36 18.72 -2.54
C PRO A 87 -17.59 18.22 -3.78
N GLY A 88 -18.24 17.39 -4.61
CA GLY A 88 -17.65 16.77 -5.78
C GLY A 88 -16.94 15.42 -5.53
N GLN A 89 -16.84 14.97 -4.28
CA GLN A 89 -16.24 13.66 -3.98
C GLN A 89 -17.05 12.50 -4.53
N LYS A 90 -18.39 12.63 -4.57
CA LYS A 90 -19.29 11.65 -5.18
C LYS A 90 -18.87 11.30 -6.61
N ASP A 91 -18.70 12.33 -7.45
CA ASP A 91 -18.36 12.14 -8.86
C ASP A 91 -16.96 11.51 -9.04
N ARG A 92 -16.01 11.89 -8.19
CA ARG A 92 -14.66 11.29 -8.17
C ARG A 92 -14.72 9.81 -7.81
N LEU A 93 -15.47 9.46 -6.76
CA LEU A 93 -15.59 8.08 -6.32
C LEU A 93 -16.32 7.23 -7.37
N GLU A 94 -17.39 7.76 -7.97
CA GLU A 94 -18.07 7.09 -9.08
C GLU A 94 -17.15 6.85 -10.26
N LEU A 95 -16.28 7.81 -10.61
CA LEU A 95 -15.28 7.64 -11.65
C LEU A 95 -14.30 6.51 -11.32
N MET A 96 -13.80 6.45 -10.09
CA MET A 96 -12.92 5.37 -9.62
C MET A 96 -13.62 4.00 -9.70
N LEU A 97 -14.87 3.90 -9.28
CA LEU A 97 -15.62 2.64 -9.26
C LEU A 97 -15.96 2.12 -10.66
N LYS A 98 -16.23 3.02 -11.62
CA LYS A 98 -16.60 2.67 -13.00
C LYS A 98 -15.42 2.23 -13.86
N ASN A 99 -14.19 2.66 -13.54
CA ASN A 99 -13.00 2.37 -14.33
C ASN A 99 -12.18 1.23 -13.75
N ASN A 100 -11.45 0.53 -14.61
CA ASN A 100 -10.40 -0.39 -14.15
C ASN A 100 -9.18 0.43 -13.71
N PHE A 101 -8.44 -0.08 -12.73
CA PHE A 101 -7.26 0.62 -12.24
C PHE A 101 -6.10 0.46 -13.24
N LEU A 102 -5.36 1.53 -13.47
CA LEU A 102 -4.23 1.52 -14.39
C LEU A 102 -3.02 0.89 -13.73
N ILE A 103 -2.13 0.30 -14.53
CA ILE A 103 -0.90 -0.32 -14.06
C ILE A 103 0.26 0.32 -14.81
N ILE A 104 1.25 0.82 -14.08
CA ILE A 104 2.51 1.33 -14.61
C ILE A 104 3.66 0.76 -13.79
N SER A 105 4.82 0.52 -14.40
CA SER A 105 6.04 0.22 -13.63
C SER A 105 6.58 1.48 -12.94
N TYR A 106 7.39 1.29 -11.89
CA TYR A 106 8.13 2.37 -11.25
C TYR A 106 9.03 3.10 -12.26
N THR A 107 9.67 2.37 -13.18
CA THR A 107 10.50 2.94 -14.23
C THR A 107 9.69 3.88 -15.13
N GLU A 108 8.51 3.43 -15.59
CA GLU A 108 7.60 4.29 -16.36
C GLU A 108 7.10 5.49 -15.55
N ALA A 109 6.80 5.31 -14.26
CA ALA A 109 6.39 6.39 -13.37
C ALA A 109 7.47 7.48 -13.28
N VAL A 110 8.74 7.10 -13.10
CA VAL A 110 9.86 8.06 -13.09
C VAL A 110 10.01 8.76 -14.45
N GLU A 111 9.84 8.06 -15.57
CA GLU A 111 9.88 8.68 -16.89
C GLU A 111 8.77 9.71 -17.11
N ILE A 112 7.53 9.38 -16.69
CA ILE A 112 6.38 10.30 -16.73
C ILE A 112 6.69 11.56 -15.92
N LEU A 113 7.23 11.41 -14.72
CA LEU A 113 7.58 12.52 -13.84
C LEU A 113 8.70 13.39 -14.42
N LYS A 114 9.73 12.81 -15.03
CA LYS A 114 10.81 13.56 -15.68
C LYS A 114 10.35 14.34 -16.91
N ARG A 115 9.30 13.88 -17.60
CA ARG A 115 8.68 14.58 -18.74
C ARG A 115 7.64 15.62 -18.30
N ALA A 116 7.31 15.69 -17.02
CA ALA A 116 6.36 16.67 -16.50
C ALA A 116 6.92 18.09 -16.67
N SER A 117 6.06 19.01 -17.11
CA SER A 117 6.37 20.44 -17.15
C SER A 117 6.30 21.12 -15.77
N GLN A 118 5.97 20.37 -14.72
CA GLN A 118 5.82 20.87 -13.36
C GLN A 118 7.16 20.83 -12.63
N ASN A 119 7.48 21.88 -11.88
CA ASN A 119 8.60 21.87 -10.96
C ASN A 119 8.20 21.13 -9.69
N PHE A 120 8.86 20.00 -9.42
CA PHE A 120 8.72 19.27 -8.16
C PHE A 120 9.70 19.81 -7.12
N THR A 121 9.33 19.69 -5.85
CA THR A 121 10.21 20.04 -4.72
C THR A 121 11.33 19.00 -4.60
N PHE A 122 11.00 17.74 -4.84
CA PHE A 122 11.94 16.62 -4.88
C PHE A 122 12.15 16.19 -6.34
N THR A 123 13.40 16.10 -6.78
CA THR A 123 13.68 15.69 -8.16
C THR A 123 13.32 14.20 -8.35
N PRO A 124 12.47 13.85 -9.34
CA PRO A 124 12.17 12.45 -9.62
C PRO A 124 13.36 11.78 -10.30
N GLU A 125 14.00 10.84 -9.59
CA GLU A 125 15.13 10.06 -10.10
C GLU A 125 14.93 8.57 -9.84
N TRP A 126 15.47 7.74 -10.73
CA TRP A 126 15.37 6.29 -10.59
C TRP A 126 16.22 5.84 -9.39
N GLY A 127 15.65 5.01 -8.52
CA GLY A 127 16.28 4.61 -7.26
C GLY A 127 15.97 5.54 -6.08
N ILE A 128 15.19 6.61 -6.30
CA ILE A 128 14.66 7.46 -5.23
C ILE A 128 13.16 7.19 -5.06
N ASP A 129 12.72 7.14 -3.81
CA ASP A 129 11.31 6.86 -3.49
C ASP A 129 10.37 7.98 -3.96
N LEU A 130 9.15 7.60 -4.36
CA LEU A 130 8.15 8.55 -4.84
C LEU A 130 7.61 9.36 -3.66
N GLN A 131 7.64 10.69 -3.80
CA GLN A 131 7.06 11.60 -2.82
C GLN A 131 5.58 11.82 -3.12
N THR A 132 4.80 12.29 -2.15
CA THR A 132 3.35 12.45 -2.38
C THR A 132 3.02 13.44 -3.51
N GLU A 133 3.87 14.42 -3.82
CA GLU A 133 3.67 15.28 -4.98
C GLU A 133 3.80 14.51 -6.30
N HIS A 134 4.70 13.53 -6.36
CA HIS A 134 4.88 12.63 -7.50
C HIS A 134 3.67 11.72 -7.65
N GLU A 135 3.24 11.08 -6.56
CA GLU A 135 2.08 10.18 -6.56
C GLU A 135 0.81 10.89 -7.05
N LYS A 136 0.55 12.10 -6.53
CA LYS A 136 -0.59 12.93 -6.93
C LYS A 136 -0.51 13.33 -8.40
N TYR A 137 0.69 13.66 -8.88
CA TYR A 137 0.89 13.97 -10.28
C TYR A 137 0.59 12.76 -11.18
N LEU A 138 1.10 11.58 -10.83
CA LEU A 138 0.88 10.34 -11.59
C LEU A 138 -0.61 10.01 -11.70
N VAL A 139 -1.34 10.06 -10.59
CA VAL A 139 -2.79 9.82 -10.60
C VAL A 139 -3.53 10.85 -11.47
N LYS A 140 -3.14 12.12 -11.39
CA LYS A 140 -3.73 13.18 -12.23
C LYS A 140 -3.42 12.97 -13.72
N HIS A 141 -2.17 12.62 -14.03
CA HIS A 141 -1.70 12.31 -15.39
C HIS A 141 -2.49 11.14 -15.98
N CYS A 142 -2.79 10.13 -15.15
CA CYS A 142 -3.56 8.94 -15.50
C CYS A 142 -5.09 9.15 -15.48
N GLY A 143 -5.57 10.40 -15.52
CA GLY A 143 -7.01 10.69 -15.64
C GLY A 143 -7.79 10.73 -14.33
N ASN A 144 -7.12 10.88 -13.18
CA ASN A 144 -7.74 10.87 -11.85
C ASN A 144 -8.50 9.57 -11.51
N ILE A 145 -8.00 8.45 -12.00
CA ILE A 145 -8.41 7.10 -11.57
C ILE A 145 -7.26 6.43 -10.82
N PRO A 146 -7.51 5.39 -10.00
CA PRO A 146 -6.46 4.75 -9.24
C PRO A 146 -5.41 4.09 -10.14
N VAL A 147 -4.15 4.12 -9.70
CA VAL A 147 -3.00 3.64 -10.45
C VAL A 147 -2.16 2.73 -9.57
N PHE A 148 -1.99 1.49 -9.98
CA PHE A 148 -0.97 0.59 -9.44
C PHE A 148 0.39 0.97 -10.03
N VAL A 149 1.35 1.23 -9.14
CA VAL A 149 2.77 1.33 -9.50
C VAL A 149 3.46 0.04 -9.07
N ILE A 150 4.12 -0.64 -9.99
CA ILE A 150 4.74 -1.96 -9.75
C ILE A 150 6.25 -1.97 -9.96
N ASN A 151 6.92 -3.01 -9.48
CA ASN A 151 8.34 -3.29 -9.75
C ASN A 151 9.28 -2.17 -9.28
N TYR A 152 9.27 -1.91 -7.97
CA TYR A 152 10.13 -0.89 -7.36
C TYR A 152 11.58 -1.36 -7.23
N PRO A 153 12.56 -0.44 -7.24
CA PRO A 153 13.97 -0.77 -7.00
C PRO A 153 14.16 -1.56 -5.69
N LEU A 154 14.99 -2.60 -5.76
CA LEU A 154 15.24 -3.50 -4.63
C LEU A 154 15.71 -2.78 -3.36
N ALA A 155 16.47 -1.70 -3.51
CA ALA A 155 17.00 -0.90 -2.41
C ALA A 155 15.93 -0.08 -1.65
N LEU A 156 14.79 0.21 -2.29
CA LEU A 156 13.72 1.02 -1.70
C LEU A 156 12.70 0.19 -0.90
N LYS A 157 12.65 -1.12 -1.13
CA LYS A 157 11.63 -1.99 -0.57
C LYS A 157 12.22 -2.99 0.43
N PRO A 158 11.42 -3.44 1.42
CA PRO A 158 11.90 -4.33 2.46
C PRO A 158 12.51 -5.65 1.95
N PHE A 159 13.33 -6.28 2.80
CA PHE A 159 14.09 -7.51 2.51
C PHE A 159 13.23 -8.70 2.05
N TYR A 160 11.95 -8.70 2.40
CA TYR A 160 11.03 -9.81 2.15
C TYR A 160 10.30 -9.72 0.81
N MET A 161 10.48 -8.64 0.04
CA MET A 161 9.89 -8.55 -1.30
C MET A 161 10.69 -9.41 -2.28
N ARG A 162 9.99 -10.16 -3.13
CA ARG A 162 10.59 -11.09 -4.12
C ARG A 162 11.41 -10.33 -5.15
N ASP A 163 12.66 -10.75 -5.36
CA ASP A 163 13.54 -10.22 -6.40
C ASP A 163 13.03 -10.65 -7.79
N ASN A 164 12.88 -9.70 -8.72
CA ASN A 164 12.44 -9.96 -10.08
C ASN A 164 13.55 -10.54 -10.97
N GLU A 165 14.82 -10.50 -10.51
CA GLU A 165 16.00 -10.90 -11.26
C GLU A 165 16.14 -10.17 -12.61
N ASP A 166 15.62 -8.94 -12.68
CA ASP A 166 15.55 -8.15 -13.91
C ASP A 166 16.78 -7.24 -14.09
N GLY A 167 17.69 -7.68 -14.96
CA GLY A 167 18.79 -6.85 -15.47
C GLY A 167 19.79 -6.36 -14.41
N PRO A 168 20.61 -5.34 -14.72
CA PRO A 168 21.63 -4.82 -13.79
C PRO A 168 21.05 -3.95 -12.66
N GLN A 169 19.82 -3.46 -12.80
CA GLN A 169 19.14 -2.59 -11.86
C GLN A 169 17.93 -3.32 -11.25
N HIS A 170 18.22 -4.27 -10.36
CA HIS A 170 17.23 -5.16 -9.75
C HIS A 170 16.02 -4.41 -9.18
N THR A 171 14.83 -4.82 -9.60
CA THR A 171 13.56 -4.47 -8.98
C THR A 171 13.02 -5.63 -8.15
N VAL A 172 12.03 -5.35 -7.33
CA VAL A 172 11.28 -6.36 -6.59
C VAL A 172 9.82 -6.32 -6.99
N ALA A 173 9.15 -7.46 -6.91
CA ALA A 173 7.71 -7.60 -7.13
C ALA A 173 6.90 -6.91 -6.02
N ALA A 174 6.99 -5.59 -5.93
CA ALA A 174 6.23 -4.72 -5.06
C ALA A 174 5.17 -3.98 -5.86
N VAL A 175 4.08 -3.60 -5.19
CA VAL A 175 2.98 -2.83 -5.76
C VAL A 175 2.46 -1.82 -4.75
N ASP A 176 2.27 -0.58 -5.19
CA ASP A 176 1.59 0.46 -4.42
C ASP A 176 0.35 0.91 -5.22
N LEU A 177 -0.82 1.01 -4.58
CA LEU A 177 -2.03 1.57 -5.21
C LEU A 177 -2.17 3.05 -4.83
N LEU A 178 -2.01 3.92 -5.82
CA LEU A 178 -2.17 5.36 -5.68
C LEU A 178 -3.62 5.76 -5.99
N VAL A 179 -4.24 6.55 -5.12
CA VAL A 179 -5.61 7.05 -5.29
C VAL A 179 -5.66 8.58 -5.36
N PRO A 180 -6.67 9.16 -6.05
CA PRO A 180 -6.80 10.61 -6.19
C PRO A 180 -6.81 11.34 -4.85
N GLY A 181 -6.05 12.45 -4.77
CA GLY A 181 -6.02 13.34 -3.61
C GLY A 181 -5.15 12.87 -2.44
N ILE A 182 -5.07 11.57 -2.17
CA ILE A 182 -4.36 11.02 -1.01
C ILE A 182 -2.93 10.60 -1.36
N GLY A 183 -2.74 9.87 -2.46
CA GLY A 183 -1.49 9.16 -2.77
C GLY A 183 -1.64 7.67 -2.49
N GLU A 184 -0.62 7.03 -1.93
CA GLU A 184 -0.64 5.61 -1.57
C GLU A 184 -1.78 5.24 -0.60
N LEU A 185 -2.64 4.31 -1.03
CA LEU A 185 -3.70 3.70 -0.20
C LEU A 185 -3.37 2.25 0.19
N PHE A 186 -2.80 1.48 -0.74
CA PHE A 186 -2.31 0.14 -0.49
C PHE A 186 -0.83 0.06 -0.79
N GLY A 187 -0.11 -0.75 -0.01
CA GLY A 187 1.25 -1.19 -0.31
C GLY A 187 1.34 -2.71 -0.15
N GLY A 188 1.98 -3.39 -1.10
CA GLY A 188 2.01 -4.85 -1.14
C GLY A 188 3.08 -5.41 -2.06
N GLY A 189 3.04 -6.72 -2.27
CA GLY A 189 3.96 -7.40 -3.17
C GLY A 189 4.00 -8.91 -2.97
N LEU A 190 4.70 -9.56 -3.89
CA LEU A 190 5.08 -10.97 -3.73
C LEU A 190 6.19 -11.07 -2.70
N ARG A 191 6.17 -12.17 -1.97
CA ARG A 191 7.09 -12.45 -0.87
C ARG A 191 8.21 -13.34 -1.38
N GLU A 192 9.43 -13.08 -0.94
CA GLU A 192 10.58 -13.89 -1.31
C GLU A 192 10.44 -15.28 -0.66
N GLU A 193 10.01 -16.23 -1.49
CA GLU A 193 9.75 -17.61 -1.13
C GLU A 193 11.01 -18.48 -1.23
N ARG A 194 12.03 -18.02 -1.97
CA ARG A 194 13.27 -18.76 -2.21
C ARG A 194 14.22 -18.52 -1.05
N TYR A 195 14.55 -19.61 -0.36
CA TYR A 195 15.35 -19.56 0.87
C TYR A 195 16.68 -18.80 0.70
N HIS A 196 17.47 -19.13 -0.33
CA HIS A 196 18.81 -18.55 -0.52
C HIS A 196 18.79 -17.04 -0.78
N PHE A 197 17.81 -16.56 -1.56
CA PHE A 197 17.65 -15.13 -1.82
C PHE A 197 17.30 -14.37 -0.54
N LEU A 198 16.35 -14.89 0.24
CA LEU A 198 15.94 -14.28 1.50
C LEU A 198 17.07 -14.29 2.55
N GLU A 199 17.80 -15.40 2.66
CA GLU A 199 18.95 -15.55 3.56
C GLU A 199 20.04 -14.53 3.24
N GLU A 200 20.37 -14.35 1.96
CA GLU A 200 21.36 -13.36 1.53
C GLU A 200 20.91 -11.93 1.86
N ARG A 201 19.64 -11.58 1.61
CA ARG A 201 19.11 -10.24 1.96
C ARG A 201 19.16 -9.98 3.46
N LEU A 202 18.81 -10.97 4.29
CA LEU A 202 18.89 -10.86 5.75
C LEU A 202 20.33 -10.75 6.25
N ALA A 203 21.26 -11.49 5.65
CA ALA A 203 22.69 -11.44 6.00
C ALA A 203 23.28 -10.05 5.71
N ARG A 204 22.96 -9.47 4.55
CA ARG A 204 23.38 -8.10 4.17
C ARG A 204 22.86 -7.04 5.16
N SER A 205 21.66 -7.23 5.71
CA SER A 205 21.07 -6.34 6.72
C SER A 205 21.45 -6.68 8.17
N ARG A 206 22.26 -7.73 8.41
CA ARG A 206 22.61 -8.24 9.75
C ARG A 206 21.40 -8.61 10.59
N LEU A 207 20.39 -9.19 9.94
CA LEU A 207 19.09 -9.54 10.54
C LEU A 207 18.84 -11.05 10.61
N THR A 208 19.78 -11.88 10.15
CA THR A 208 19.60 -13.35 10.08
C THR A 208 19.19 -13.98 11.40
N GLU A 209 19.90 -13.68 12.50
CA GLU A 209 19.61 -14.29 13.81
C GLU A 209 18.20 -13.91 14.31
N VAL A 210 17.81 -12.65 14.14
CA VAL A 210 16.49 -12.13 14.57
C VAL A 210 15.35 -12.78 13.77
N TYR A 211 15.58 -13.04 12.49
CA TYR A 211 14.58 -13.57 11.56
C TYR A 211 14.82 -15.04 11.19
N GLN A 212 15.56 -15.79 12.01
CA GLN A 212 15.84 -17.21 11.73
C GLN A 212 14.54 -18.02 11.61
N TRP A 213 13.57 -17.76 12.50
CA TRP A 213 12.25 -18.39 12.43
C TRP A 213 11.50 -18.05 11.13
N TYR A 214 11.70 -16.85 10.58
CA TYR A 214 11.07 -16.39 9.34
C TYR A 214 11.70 -17.05 8.11
N LEU A 215 13.02 -17.32 8.17
CA LEU A 215 13.73 -18.14 7.20
C LEU A 215 13.29 -19.60 7.25
N ASP A 216 13.04 -20.15 8.44
CA ASP A 216 12.58 -21.53 8.59
C ASP A 216 11.21 -21.76 7.91
N LEU A 217 10.38 -20.72 7.79
CA LEU A 217 9.15 -20.78 6.98
C LEU A 217 9.44 -21.12 5.51
N ARG A 218 10.63 -20.84 4.97
CA ARG A 218 10.99 -21.17 3.58
C ARG A 218 11.60 -22.57 3.43
N ARG A 219 11.92 -23.26 4.52
CA ARG A 219 12.56 -24.59 4.48
C ARG A 219 11.57 -25.74 4.27
N PHE A 220 10.35 -25.60 4.78
CA PHE A 220 9.35 -26.67 4.76
C PHE A 220 8.09 -26.22 4.02
N GLY A 221 7.91 -26.73 2.79
CA GLY A 221 6.74 -26.43 1.96
C GLY A 221 6.58 -24.94 1.68
N SER A 222 7.66 -24.25 1.28
CA SER A 222 7.55 -22.87 0.79
C SER A 222 6.69 -22.86 -0.48
N VAL A 223 5.83 -21.84 -0.60
CA VAL A 223 4.98 -21.63 -1.76
C VAL A 223 5.10 -20.18 -2.20
N PRO A 224 4.91 -19.87 -3.49
CA PRO A 224 4.70 -18.50 -3.94
C PRO A 224 3.50 -17.90 -3.20
N HIS A 225 3.68 -16.70 -2.64
CA HIS A 225 2.66 -16.01 -1.90
C HIS A 225 2.84 -14.50 -2.01
N GLY A 226 1.76 -13.77 -1.80
CA GLY A 226 1.73 -12.32 -1.88
C GLY A 226 0.75 -11.75 -0.87
N GLY A 227 1.00 -10.51 -0.49
CA GLY A 227 0.17 -9.81 0.46
C GLY A 227 0.23 -8.30 0.31
N PHE A 228 -0.74 -7.63 0.91
CA PHE A 228 -0.85 -6.18 0.90
C PHE A 228 -1.39 -5.68 2.23
N GLY A 229 -1.06 -4.44 2.56
CA GLY A 229 -1.67 -3.67 3.63
C GLY A 229 -2.48 -2.51 3.07
N MET A 230 -3.65 -2.26 3.64
CA MET A 230 -4.49 -1.09 3.40
C MET A 230 -4.62 -0.30 4.71
N GLY A 231 -4.23 0.98 4.68
CA GLY A 231 -4.46 1.88 5.80
C GLY A 231 -5.95 2.22 5.91
N PHE A 232 -6.60 1.78 6.98
CA PHE A 232 -8.06 1.92 7.12
C PHE A 232 -8.50 3.38 7.17
N GLU A 233 -7.78 4.23 7.91
CA GLU A 233 -8.07 5.65 7.97
C GLU A 233 -7.88 6.32 6.60
N ARG A 234 -6.83 5.96 5.85
CA ARG A 234 -6.64 6.46 4.47
C ARG A 234 -7.76 6.01 3.54
N TYR A 235 -8.28 4.79 3.72
CA TYR A 235 -9.45 4.32 2.98
C TYR A 235 -10.69 5.17 3.28
N LEU A 236 -10.95 5.49 4.56
CA LEU A 236 -12.05 6.38 4.94
C LEU A 236 -11.87 7.80 4.38
N GLN A 237 -10.66 8.36 4.43
CA GLN A 237 -10.36 9.63 3.77
C GLN A 237 -10.69 9.57 2.28
N CYS A 238 -10.38 8.46 1.62
CA CYS A 238 -10.58 8.28 0.19
C CYS A 238 -12.05 8.28 -0.20
N ILE A 239 -12.88 7.50 0.50
CA ILE A 239 -14.28 7.32 0.10
C ILE A 239 -15.17 8.48 0.57
N LEU A 240 -14.80 9.16 1.67
CA LEU A 240 -15.57 10.29 2.23
C LEU A 240 -15.04 11.66 1.78
N GLY A 241 -13.81 11.74 1.26
CA GLY A 241 -13.17 12.98 0.83
C GLY A 241 -12.66 13.86 1.98
N VAL A 242 -12.40 13.25 3.15
CA VAL A 242 -11.91 13.96 4.34
C VAL A 242 -10.42 14.29 4.18
N ASP A 243 -10.06 15.56 4.22
CA ASP A 243 -8.68 16.02 3.94
C ASP A 243 -7.66 15.66 5.03
N ASN A 244 -8.08 15.62 6.29
CA ASN A 244 -7.19 15.41 7.43
C ASN A 244 -7.46 14.04 8.06
N ILE A 245 -6.43 13.19 8.13
CA ILE A 245 -6.53 11.81 8.64
C ILE A 245 -6.97 11.75 10.11
N LYS A 246 -6.80 12.85 10.84
CA LYS A 246 -7.20 12.96 12.24
C LYS A 246 -8.72 13.02 12.42
N ASP A 247 -9.46 13.33 11.36
CA ASP A 247 -10.92 13.51 11.39
C ASP A 247 -11.67 12.23 10.98
N VAL A 248 -10.94 11.13 10.71
CA VAL A 248 -11.50 9.81 10.34
C VAL A 248 -11.25 8.73 11.39
N ILE A 249 -10.72 9.11 12.56
CA ILE A 249 -10.51 8.23 13.71
C ILE A 249 -11.02 8.96 14.97
N PRO A 250 -11.65 8.28 15.95
CA PRO A 250 -12.24 8.95 17.11
C PRO A 250 -11.24 9.75 17.94
N PHE A 251 -10.07 9.18 18.22
CA PHE A 251 -9.05 9.77 19.09
C PHE A 251 -7.66 9.69 18.43
N PRO A 252 -7.32 10.62 17.52
CA PRO A 252 -6.08 10.56 16.76
C PRO A 252 -4.85 10.66 17.67
N ARG A 253 -3.87 9.79 17.45
CA ARG A 253 -2.55 9.84 18.07
C ARG A 253 -1.53 10.36 17.08
N PHE A 254 -0.73 11.34 17.47
CA PHE A 254 0.34 11.91 16.66
C PHE A 254 1.40 12.53 17.57
N PRO A 255 2.62 12.88 17.09
CA PRO A 255 3.65 13.42 17.95
C PRO A 255 3.15 14.59 18.79
N HIS A 256 3.42 14.55 20.09
CA HIS A 256 2.95 15.53 21.09
C HIS A 256 1.42 15.54 21.34
N SER A 257 0.68 14.49 20.95
CA SER A 257 -0.76 14.35 21.24
C SER A 257 -1.17 12.90 21.55
N CYS A 258 -1.66 12.68 22.78
CA CYS A 258 -2.22 11.41 23.26
C CYS A 258 -3.47 11.65 24.14
N LEU A 259 -4.27 12.67 23.81
CA LEU A 259 -5.45 13.06 24.58
C LEU A 259 -6.68 12.23 24.20
N LEU A 260 -7.47 11.81 25.19
CA LEU A 260 -8.84 11.33 24.97
C LEU A 260 -9.76 12.51 24.64
#